data_AF-A0A2R6FXB1-F1
#
_entry.id   AF-A0A2R6FXB1-F1
#
_cell.length_a   1.000
_cell.length_b   1.000
_cell.length_c   1.000
_cell.angle_alpha   90.00
_cell.angle_beta   90.00
_cell.angle_gamma   90.00
#
_symmetry.space_group_name_H-M   'P 1'
#
loop_
_entity.id
_entity.type
_entity.pdbx_description
1 polymer ?
#
loop_
_entity_poly.entity_id
_entity_poly.type
_entity_poly.pdbx_seq_one_letter_code
_entity_poly.pdbx_strand_id
1 'polypeptide(L)'
;ERAVERAETHEIGPWTIGVTYGRCSQNEVAETLREAGTDAVVVVKPSGSASIRGTETFERCHEVAGQVNGGGHPKAAGCKPDIYDDMLDYAHHWTTRGATTKRVILVAFEQLIDESESTNQ
;
A
#
# COMPACT_ATOMS: atom_id res chain seq x y z
N GLU A 1 14.07 -4.30 10.17
CA GLU A 1 13.89 -3.48 11.40
C GLU A 1 13.37 -2.04 11.19
N ARG A 2 14.16 -1.02 10.81
CA ARG A 2 13.68 0.40 10.80
C ARG A 2 12.43 0.72 9.97
N ALA A 3 12.10 -0.09 8.96
CA ALA A 3 10.87 0.07 8.19
C ALA A 3 9.65 -0.50 8.93
N VAL A 4 9.82 -1.60 9.65
CA VAL A 4 8.78 -2.18 10.52
C VAL A 4 8.44 -1.20 11.65
N GLU A 5 9.46 -0.63 12.30
CA GLU A 5 9.28 0.32 13.41
C GLU A 5 8.53 1.60 13.03
N ARG A 6 8.61 1.99 11.76
CA ARG A 6 7.93 3.19 11.23
C ARG A 6 6.61 2.87 10.55
N ALA A 7 6.20 1.60 10.56
CA ALA A 7 4.94 1.23 9.97
C ALA A 7 3.78 1.83 10.77
N GLU A 8 2.79 2.30 10.04
CA GLU A 8 1.53 2.81 10.57
C GLU A 8 0.44 1.83 10.16
N THR A 9 -0.50 1.53 11.05
CA THR A 9 -1.66 0.68 10.74
C THR A 9 -2.90 1.53 10.50
N HIS A 10 -3.68 1.16 9.49
CA HIS A 10 -4.91 1.83 9.11
C HIS A 10 -6.04 0.81 9.02
N GLU A 11 -7.18 1.09 9.64
CA GLU A 11 -8.38 0.27 9.50
C GLU A 11 -9.21 0.80 8.33
N ILE A 12 -9.47 -0.06 7.35
CA ILE A 12 -10.27 0.25 6.16
C ILE A 12 -11.33 -0.85 6.02
N GLY A 13 -12.55 -0.52 6.46
CA GLY A 13 -13.65 -1.48 6.59
C GLY A 13 -13.23 -2.70 7.41
N PRO A 14 -13.26 -3.92 6.85
CA PRO A 14 -12.88 -5.13 7.57
C PRO A 14 -11.36 -5.38 7.60
N TRP A 15 -10.54 -4.56 6.93
CA TRP A 15 -9.12 -4.84 6.75
C TRP A 15 -8.23 -3.92 7.58
N THR A 16 -7.18 -4.50 8.16
CA THR A 16 -6.09 -3.77 8.78
C THR A 16 -4.90 -3.67 7.82
N ILE A 17 -4.58 -2.46 7.38
CA ILE A 17 -3.52 -2.20 6.39
C ILE A 17 -2.29 -1.61 7.08
N GLY A 18 -1.17 -2.35 7.04
CA GLY A 18 0.12 -1.84 7.49
C GLY A 18 0.83 -1.06 6.39
N VAL A 19 1.26 0.17 6.65
CA VAL A 19 1.89 1.04 5.66
C VAL A 19 3.23 1.52 6.16
N THR A 20 4.28 1.36 5.35
CA THR A 20 5.60 1.90 5.67
C THR A 20 6.28 2.53 4.46
N TYR A 21 7.42 3.18 4.72
CA TYR A 21 8.24 3.85 3.73
C TYR A 21 9.71 3.47 3.87
N GLY A 22 10.34 3.10 2.74
CA GLY A 22 11.78 2.92 2.67
C GLY A 22 12.24 1.95 1.59
N ARG A 23 13.56 1.76 1.52
CA ARG A 23 14.20 0.70 0.74
C ARG A 23 14.52 -0.46 1.68
N CYS A 24 13.65 -1.48 1.69
CA CYS A 24 13.75 -2.64 2.57
C CYS A 24 13.26 -3.91 1.87
N SER A 25 13.48 -5.07 2.51
CA SER A 25 12.85 -6.32 2.10
C SER A 25 11.36 -6.25 2.37
N GLN A 26 10.57 -6.16 1.30
CA GLN A 26 9.11 -6.12 1.38
C GLN A 26 8.52 -7.41 1.96
N ASN A 27 9.19 -8.55 1.81
CA ASN A 27 8.73 -9.83 2.35
C ASN A 27 8.93 -9.90 3.87
N GLU A 28 10.10 -9.47 4.35
CA GLU A 28 10.41 -9.41 5.79
C GLU A 28 9.46 -8.45 6.52
N VAL A 29 9.28 -7.24 5.96
CA VAL A 29 8.33 -6.27 6.52
C VAL A 29 6.91 -6.82 6.51
N ALA A 30 6.49 -7.45 5.41
CA ALA A 30 5.15 -8.01 5.32
C ALA A 30 4.93 -9.16 6.31
N GLU A 31 5.93 -10.02 6.51
CA GLU A 31 5.88 -11.10 7.48
C GLU A 31 5.72 -10.55 8.91
N THR A 32 6.55 -9.60 9.33
CA THR A 32 6.47 -9.02 10.67
C THR A 32 5.15 -8.29 10.92
N LEU A 33 4.66 -7.50 9.97
CA LEU A 33 3.38 -6.79 10.13
C LEU A 33 2.18 -7.74 10.08
N ARG A 34 2.26 -8.81 9.30
CA ARG A 34 1.26 -9.89 9.31
C ARG A 34 1.19 -10.58 10.66
N GLU A 35 2.33 -10.88 11.28
CA GLU A 35 2.38 -11.42 12.65
C GLU A 35 1.76 -10.46 13.67
N ALA A 36 1.81 -9.15 13.40
CA ALA A 36 1.13 -8.12 14.18
C ALA A 36 -0.36 -7.93 13.82
N GLY A 37 -0.92 -8.73 12.90
CA GLY A 37 -2.35 -8.77 12.60
C GLY A 37 -2.80 -7.96 11.38
N THR A 38 -1.90 -7.50 10.51
CA THR A 38 -2.32 -6.79 9.28
C THR A 38 -2.78 -7.77 8.18
N ASP A 39 -3.90 -7.45 7.52
CA ASP A 39 -4.44 -8.18 6.36
C ASP A 39 -3.69 -7.85 5.06
N ALA A 40 -3.15 -6.63 4.95
CA ALA A 40 -2.26 -6.29 3.85
C ALA A 40 -1.18 -5.29 4.29
N VAL A 41 -0.08 -5.28 3.56
CA VAL A 41 1.08 -4.45 3.82
C VAL A 41 1.48 -3.68 2.57
N VAL A 42 1.61 -2.37 2.71
CA VAL A 42 2.06 -1.44 1.68
C VAL A 42 3.46 -0.94 2.04
N VAL A 43 4.42 -1.17 1.15
CA VAL A 43 5.78 -0.64 1.28
C VAL A 43 6.00 0.40 0.19
N VAL A 44 5.92 1.68 0.57
CA VAL A 44 6.21 2.80 -0.33
C VAL A 44 7.72 2.99 -0.44
N LYS A 45 8.20 3.11 -1.68
CA LYS A 45 9.63 3.29 -1.96
C LYS A 45 9.93 4.78 -2.18
N PRO A 46 11.18 5.21 -1.95
CA PRO A 46 11.61 6.57 -2.27
C PRO A 46 11.43 6.96 -3.75
N SER A 47 11.33 5.97 -4.64
CA SER A 47 11.04 6.16 -6.07
C SER A 47 9.58 6.48 -6.39
N GLY A 48 8.69 6.54 -5.40
CA GLY A 48 7.23 6.75 -5.58
C GLY A 48 6.44 5.48 -5.87
N SER A 49 7.10 4.39 -6.27
CA SER A 49 6.45 3.09 -6.42
C SER A 49 6.17 2.42 -5.07
N ALA A 50 5.22 1.51 -5.05
CA ALA A 50 4.89 0.73 -3.85
C ALA A 50 4.73 -0.77 -4.15
N SER A 51 4.99 -1.58 -3.13
CA SER A 51 4.65 -3.00 -3.09
C SER A 51 3.44 -3.20 -2.21
N ILE A 52 2.49 -4.03 -2.64
CA ILE A 52 1.32 -4.43 -1.86
C ILE A 52 1.41 -5.94 -1.62
N ARG A 53 1.35 -6.35 -0.36
CA ARG A 53 1.44 -7.74 0.09
C ARG A 53 0.20 -8.08 0.89
N GLY A 54 -0.62 -8.97 0.37
CA GLY A 54 -1.81 -9.48 1.04
C GLY A 54 -1.50 -10.74 1.82
N THR A 55 -2.43 -11.12 2.67
CA THR A 55 -2.44 -12.38 3.41
C THR A 55 -3.38 -13.40 2.74
N GLU A 56 -3.75 -14.45 3.47
CA GLU A 56 -4.84 -15.34 3.07
C GLU A 56 -6.22 -14.70 3.29
N THR A 57 -6.32 -13.71 4.17
CA THR A 57 -7.55 -12.94 4.42
C THR A 57 -7.73 -11.78 3.44
N PHE A 58 -6.69 -11.44 2.66
CA PHE A 58 -6.74 -10.41 1.64
C PHE A 58 -6.03 -10.83 0.34
N GLU A 59 -6.79 -11.28 -0.65
CA GLU A 59 -6.29 -11.71 -1.96
C GLU A 59 -6.63 -10.71 -3.09
N ARG A 60 -6.80 -9.43 -2.77
CA ARG A 60 -7.25 -8.39 -3.72
C ARG A 60 -6.18 -7.33 -4.01
N CYS A 61 -4.89 -7.63 -3.82
CA CYS A 61 -3.80 -6.67 -4.03
C CYS A 61 -3.73 -6.15 -5.46
N HIS A 62 -3.99 -7.01 -6.44
CA HIS A 62 -3.95 -6.66 -7.85
C HIS A 62 -5.03 -5.64 -8.24
N GLU A 63 -6.21 -5.70 -7.61
CA GLU A 63 -7.31 -4.74 -7.82
C GLU A 63 -6.92 -3.36 -7.27
N VAL A 64 -6.43 -3.31 -6.02
CA VAL A 64 -5.91 -2.06 -5.43
C VAL A 64 -4.80 -1.46 -6.30
N ALA A 65 -3.82 -2.30 -6.71
CA ALA A 65 -2.73 -1.83 -7.55
C ALA A 65 -3.23 -1.32 -8.92
N GLY A 66 -4.25 -1.96 -9.50
CA GLY A 66 -4.86 -1.58 -10.77
C GLY A 66 -5.43 -0.17 -10.77
N GLN A 67 -6.00 0.27 -9.65
CA GLN A 67 -6.55 1.62 -9.49
C GLN A 67 -5.46 2.71 -9.48
N VAL A 68 -4.20 2.36 -9.20
CA VAL A 68 -3.09 3.32 -9.03
C VAL A 68 -1.90 3.02 -9.94
N ASN A 69 -2.19 2.70 -11.20
CA ASN A 69 -1.21 2.43 -12.26
C ASN A 69 -0.27 1.27 -11.91
N GLY A 70 -0.86 0.13 -11.60
CA GLY A 70 -0.18 -1.08 -11.18
C GLY A 70 -0.92 -2.35 -11.56
N GLY A 71 -0.47 -3.46 -10.98
CA GLY A 71 -1.06 -4.77 -11.19
C GLY A 71 -0.20 -5.86 -10.57
N GLY A 72 -0.59 -7.12 -10.80
CA GLY A 72 0.17 -8.27 -10.33
C GLY A 72 -0.74 -9.41 -9.89
N HIS A 73 -0.26 -10.15 -8.89
CA HIS A 73 -0.94 -11.32 -8.36
C HIS A 73 -1.93 -10.93 -7.24
N PRO A 74 -3.04 -11.69 -7.06
CA PRO A 74 -3.99 -11.54 -5.95
C PRO A 74 -3.38 -11.22 -4.58
N LYS A 75 -2.36 -11.96 -4.15
CA LYS A 75 -1.63 -11.74 -2.88
C LYS A 75 -0.44 -10.78 -2.94
N ALA A 76 -0.08 -10.32 -4.13
CA ALA A 76 1.24 -9.76 -4.39
C ALA A 76 1.24 -8.87 -5.62
N ALA A 77 1.12 -7.56 -5.41
CA ALA A 77 1.06 -6.59 -6.50
C ALA A 77 2.02 -5.43 -6.29
N GLY A 78 2.23 -4.65 -7.34
CA GLY A 78 3.04 -3.43 -7.30
C GLY A 78 2.40 -2.35 -8.14
N CYS A 79 2.64 -1.10 -7.75
CA CYS A 79 2.12 0.06 -8.46
C CYS A 79 3.12 1.20 -8.49
N LYS A 80 2.90 2.13 -9.41
CA LYS A 80 3.61 3.41 -9.45
C LYS A 80 2.60 4.52 -9.73
N PRO A 81 2.02 5.11 -8.67
CA PRO A 81 1.12 6.24 -8.80
C PRO A 81 1.81 7.40 -9.53
N ASP A 82 1.03 8.10 -10.35
CA ASP A 82 1.49 9.31 -11.03
C ASP A 82 1.33 10.50 -10.08
N ILE A 83 2.39 10.80 -9.33
CA ILE A 83 2.39 11.79 -8.24
C ILE A 83 3.54 12.80 -8.36
N TYR A 84 4.31 12.74 -9.43
CA TYR A 84 5.45 13.62 -9.66
C TYR A 84 5.23 14.37 -10.96
N ASP A 85 4.89 15.65 -10.86
CA ASP A 85 4.88 16.54 -12.01
C ASP A 85 6.28 17.15 -12.20
N ASP A 86 7.01 17.36 -11.11
CA ASP A 86 8.35 17.92 -11.14
C ASP A 86 9.29 17.38 -10.04
N MET A 87 10.48 17.98 -9.94
CA MET A 87 11.50 17.61 -8.96
C MET A 87 11.17 18.06 -7.53
N LEU A 88 10.31 19.07 -7.34
CA LEU A 88 9.85 19.50 -6.02
C LEU A 88 8.92 18.44 -5.42
N ASP A 89 8.06 17.82 -6.23
CA ASP A 89 7.24 16.69 -5.78
C ASP A 89 8.09 15.51 -5.33
N TYR A 90 9.16 15.21 -6.08
CA TYR A 90 10.10 14.16 -5.71
C TYR A 90 10.79 14.47 -4.37
N ALA A 91 11.20 15.72 -4.16
CA ALA A 91 11.79 16.16 -2.89
C ALA A 91 10.77 16.11 -1.74
N HIS A 92 9.54 16.56 -1.98
CA HIS A 92 8.45 16.54 -1.00
C HIS A 92 8.08 15.11 -0.61
N HIS A 93 8.03 14.18 -1.55
CA HIS A 93 7.82 12.76 -1.28
C HIS A 93 8.89 12.19 -0.37
N TRP A 94 10.15 12.54 -0.58
CA TRP A 94 11.24 12.12 0.30
C TRP A 94 11.12 12.68 1.71
N THR A 95 10.89 13.99 1.85
CA THR A 95 10.84 14.66 3.16
C THR A 95 9.60 14.27 3.97
N THR A 96 8.49 13.97 3.30
CA THR A 96 7.24 13.50 3.92
C THR A 96 7.13 11.97 4.02
N ARG A 97 8.18 11.24 3.64
CA ARG A 97 8.19 9.76 3.66
C ARG A 97 7.02 9.15 2.87
N GLY A 98 6.74 9.73 1.71
CA GLY A 98 5.77 9.26 0.74
C GLY A 98 4.31 9.46 1.11
N ALA A 99 3.99 10.52 1.87
CA ALA A 99 2.63 10.80 2.32
C ALA A 99 1.59 10.78 1.18
N THR A 100 1.90 11.39 0.03
CA THR A 100 1.00 11.39 -1.14
C THR A 100 0.75 9.98 -1.69
N THR A 101 1.81 9.19 -1.93
CA THR A 101 1.67 7.79 -2.36
C THR A 101 0.89 6.95 -1.36
N LYS A 102 1.19 7.07 -0.06
CA LYS A 102 0.48 6.35 1.00
C LYS A 102 -1.03 6.65 0.92
N ARG A 103 -1.39 7.93 0.85
CA ARG A 103 -2.78 8.38 0.78
C ARG A 103 -3.49 7.83 -0.45
N VAL A 104 -2.89 7.96 -1.63
CA VAL A 104 -3.50 7.49 -2.89
C VAL A 104 -3.75 5.97 -2.85
N ILE A 105 -2.83 5.20 -2.27
CA ILE A 105 -3.03 3.75 -2.12
C ILE A 105 -4.11 3.43 -1.08
N LEU A 106 -4.17 4.14 0.05
CA LEU A 106 -5.22 3.93 1.06
C LEU A 106 -6.61 4.24 0.50
N VAL A 107 -6.75 5.30 -0.30
CA VAL A 107 -8.00 5.60 -1.03
C VAL A 107 -8.37 4.46 -1.98
N ALA A 108 -7.41 3.81 -2.62
CA ALA A 108 -7.71 2.66 -3.48
C ALA A 108 -8.22 1.44 -2.70
N PHE A 109 -7.81 1.26 -1.43
CA PHE A 109 -8.43 0.26 -0.54
C PHE A 109 -9.87 0.64 -0.17
N GLU A 110 -10.14 1.92 0.10
CA GLU A 110 -11.48 2.42 0.40
C GLU A 110 -12.43 2.21 -0.79
N GLN A 111 -12.00 2.58 -2.00
CA GLN A 111 -12.78 2.40 -3.24
C GLN A 111 -13.12 0.94 -3.52
N LEU A 112 -12.21 0.03 -3.18
CA LEU A 112 -12.43 -1.41 -3.33
C LEU A 112 -13.60 -1.93 -2.47
N ILE A 113 -13.87 -1.29 -1.33
CA ILE A 113 -15.03 -1.60 -0.48
C ILE A 113 -16.30 -1.11 -1.16
N ASP A 114 -16.32 0.16 -1.58
CA ASP A 114 -17.49 0.78 -2.23
C ASP A 114 -17.92 0.01 -3.50
N GLU A 115 -16.96 -0.47 -4.30
CA GLU A 115 -17.22 -1.33 -5.46
C GLU A 115 -17.83 -2.69 -5.07
N SER A 116 -17.40 -3.26 -3.94
CA SER A 116 -17.95 -4.53 -3.45
C SER A 116 -19.36 -4.38 -2.86
N GLU A 117 -19.68 -3.24 -2.26
CA GLU A 117 -21.02 -2.95 -1.73
C GLU A 117 -22.02 -2.64 -2.85
N SER A 118 -21.59 -1.91 -3.89
CA SER A 118 -22.42 -1.59 -5.05
C SER A 118 -22.69 -2.79 -5.97
N THR A 119 -21.77 -3.75 -6.06
CA THR A 119 -21.97 -4.99 -6.83
C THR A 119 -22.94 -5.97 -6.14
N ASN A 120 -23.16 -5.82 -4.83
CA ASN A 120 -24.05 -6.67 -4.04
C ASN A 120 -25.49 -6.12 -3.91
N GLN A 121 -25.84 -5.04 -4.61
CA GLN A 121 -27.20 -4.49 -4.72
C GLN A 121 -27.82 -4.81 -6.09
#